data_AF-A0A7J3ZDK6-F1
#
_entry.id   AF-A0A7J3ZDK6-F1
#
_cell.length_a   1.000
_cell.length_b   1.000
_cell.length_c   1.000
_cell.angle_alpha   90.00
_cell.angle_beta   90.00
_cell.angle_gamma   90.00
#
_symmetry.space_group_name_H-M   'P 1'
#
loop_
_entity.id
_entity.type
_entity.pdbx_description
1 polymer ?
#
loop_
_entity_poly.entity_id
_entity_poly.type
_entity_poly.pdbx_seq_one_letter_code
_entity_poly.pdbx_strand_id
1 'polypeptide(L)'
;MGEIINGIDADKLRELLKEAEKNPDLVSKINRWSARVRWLGEGFNFRSYVRNHSFLISEPSELGGPDTSPNAVEYVLSALGACYATGFVLNATKRGVRIRNLEIALEGEIDNILVFLGL
;
A
#
# COMPACT_ATOMS: atom_id res chain seq x y z
N MET A 1 19.19 20.80 14.12
CA MET A 1 18.14 19.76 14.06
C MET A 1 17.02 20.33 13.22
N GLY A 2 16.59 19.62 12.17
CA GLY A 2 15.50 20.08 11.30
C GLY A 2 14.15 20.05 12.01
N GLU A 3 13.18 20.80 11.49
CA GLU A 3 11.82 20.81 12.05
C GLU A 3 11.13 19.45 11.85
N ILE A 4 10.67 18.82 12.94
CA ILE A 4 9.89 17.57 12.88
C ILE A 4 8.40 17.90 12.76
N ILE A 5 7.76 17.46 11.68
CA ILE A 5 6.33 17.64 11.41
C ILE A 5 5.73 16.29 11.03
N ASN A 6 4.63 15.90 11.69
CA ASN A 6 3.96 14.60 11.49
C ASN A 6 4.91 13.39 11.64
N GLY A 7 5.92 13.50 12.52
CA GLY A 7 6.93 12.47 12.72
C GLY A 7 8.02 12.40 11.64
N ILE A 8 8.06 13.36 10.71
CA ILE A 8 9.02 13.42 9.59
C ILE A 8 9.89 14.66 9.73
N ASP A 9 11.19 14.53 9.46
CA ASP A 9 12.12 15.67 9.32
C ASP A 9 11.78 16.43 8.03
N ALA A 10 11.12 17.58 8.19
CA ALA A 10 10.56 18.34 7.09
C ALA A 10 11.65 18.96 6.20
N ASP A 11 12.82 19.29 6.78
CA ASP A 11 13.93 19.88 6.04
C ASP A 11 14.62 18.83 5.18
N LYS A 12 14.92 17.65 5.75
CA LYS A 12 15.46 16.51 4.98
C LYS A 12 14.52 16.06 3.88
N LEU A 13 13.21 16.04 4.15
CA LEU A 13 12.22 15.69 3.13
C LEU A 13 12.25 16.67 1.95
N ARG A 14 12.34 17.98 2.22
CA ARG A 14 12.43 19.00 1.16
C ARG A 14 13.73 18.89 0.36
N GLU A 15 14.83 18.58 1.02
CA GLU A 15 16.12 18.32 0.36
C GLU A 15 16.05 17.10 -0.56
N LEU A 16 15.53 15.97 -0.05
CA LEU A 16 15.34 14.74 -0.83
C LEU A 16 14.49 14.99 -2.09
N LEU A 17 13.40 15.74 -1.97
CA LEU A 17 12.54 16.06 -3.11
C LEU A 17 13.26 16.93 -4.16
N LYS A 18 14.03 17.94 -3.73
CA LYS A 18 14.84 18.78 -4.65
C LYS A 18 15.94 17.99 -5.34
N GLU A 19 16.51 16.99 -4.67
CA GLU A 19 17.51 16.11 -5.27
C GLU A 19 16.88 15.17 -6.30
N ALA A 20 15.73 14.58 -5.97
CA ALA A 20 14.99 13.70 -6.86
C ALA A 20 14.58 14.40 -8.18
N GLU A 21 14.20 15.69 -8.12
CA GLU A 21 13.91 16.51 -9.30
C GLU A 21 15.09 16.63 -10.27
N LYS A 22 16.33 16.56 -9.76
CA LYS A 22 17.56 16.79 -10.52
C LYS A 22 18.28 15.50 -10.92
N ASN A 23 17.87 14.36 -10.36
CA ASN A 23 18.57 13.08 -10.52
C ASN A 23 17.61 11.97 -11.00
N PRO A 24 17.49 11.78 -12.32
CA PRO A 24 16.65 10.73 -12.90
C PRO A 24 16.98 9.30 -12.42
N ASP A 25 18.23 9.04 -12.02
CA ASP A 25 18.66 7.73 -11.54
C ASP A 25 18.15 7.42 -10.12
N LEU A 26 17.92 8.46 -9.29
CA LEU A 26 17.26 8.27 -7.99
C LEU A 26 15.79 7.90 -8.18
N VAL A 27 15.13 8.52 -9.16
CA VAL A 27 13.72 8.27 -9.48
C VAL A 27 13.53 6.87 -10.09
N SER A 28 14.41 6.43 -10.99
CA SER A 28 14.29 5.13 -11.64
C SER A 28 14.35 3.95 -10.65
N LYS A 29 15.13 4.08 -9.57
CA LYS A 29 15.27 3.06 -8.52
C LYS A 29 14.01 2.87 -7.67
N ILE A 30 13.15 3.87 -7.56
CA ILE A 30 11.93 3.82 -6.74
C ILE A 30 10.66 3.51 -7.56
N ASN A 31 10.78 3.37 -8.89
CA ASN A 31 9.66 3.11 -9.80
C ASN A 31 9.39 1.63 -10.06
N ARG A 32 10.06 0.72 -9.34
CA ARG A 32 9.91 -0.73 -9.53
C ARG A 32 9.48 -1.40 -8.24
N TRP A 33 8.33 -2.05 -8.29
CA TRP A 33 7.81 -2.90 -7.24
C TRP A 33 7.73 -4.34 -7.76
N SER A 34 7.97 -5.29 -6.87
CA SER A 34 7.82 -6.71 -7.17
C SER A 34 7.23 -7.44 -5.98
N ALA A 35 6.40 -8.42 -6.28
CA ALA A 35 5.84 -9.36 -5.34
C ALA A 35 5.99 -10.76 -5.91
N ARG A 36 6.20 -11.74 -5.02
CA ARG A 36 6.13 -13.16 -5.38
C ARG A 36 5.08 -13.80 -4.51
N VAL A 37 4.11 -14.46 -5.13
CA VAL A 37 3.01 -15.13 -4.43
C VAL A 37 3.18 -16.63 -4.59
N ARG A 38 3.08 -17.36 -3.47
CA ARG A 38 3.17 -18.82 -3.44
C ARG A 38 1.87 -19.39 -2.90
N TRP A 39 1.25 -20.29 -3.66
CA TRP A 39 0.17 -21.13 -3.16
C TRP A 39 0.71 -22.08 -2.08
N LEU A 40 -0.04 -22.23 -0.99
CA LEU A 40 0.40 -23.00 0.18
C LEU A 40 0.04 -24.49 0.10
N GLY A 41 -0.62 -24.92 -0.99
CA GLY A 41 -0.96 -26.33 -1.22
C GLY A 41 -2.36 -26.72 -0.76
N GLU A 42 -3.16 -25.76 -0.28
CA GLU A 42 -4.50 -26.02 0.25
C GLU A 42 -5.44 -24.83 -0.01
N GLY A 43 -6.59 -25.12 -0.63
CA GLY A 43 -7.66 -24.14 -0.87
C GLY A 43 -7.16 -22.83 -1.48
N PHE A 44 -7.82 -21.74 -1.12
CA PHE A 44 -7.44 -20.39 -1.55
C PHE A 44 -6.46 -19.72 -0.57
N ASN A 45 -5.42 -20.43 -0.15
CA ASN A 45 -4.40 -19.90 0.77
C ASN A 45 -3.07 -19.62 0.07
N PHE A 46 -2.59 -18.39 0.23
CA PHE A 46 -1.37 -17.92 -0.40
C PHE A 46 -0.46 -17.21 0.59
N ARG A 47 0.84 -17.20 0.28
CA ARG A 47 1.81 -16.34 0.95
C ARG A 47 2.46 -15.42 -0.07
N SER A 48 2.35 -14.11 0.18
CA SER A 48 3.02 -13.08 -0.60
C SER A 48 4.37 -12.73 0.03
N TYR A 49 5.36 -12.47 -0.81
CA TYR A 49 6.70 -12.02 -0.45
C TYR A 49 6.99 -10.69 -1.15
N VAL A 50 7.26 -9.64 -0.37
CA VAL A 50 7.59 -8.30 -0.86
C VAL A 50 8.82 -7.77 -0.10
N ARG A 51 9.92 -7.50 -0.81
CA ARG A 51 11.22 -7.20 -0.18
C ARG A 51 11.57 -8.27 0.88
N ASN A 52 11.75 -7.85 2.13
CA ASN A 52 12.04 -8.71 3.29
C ASN A 52 10.80 -9.01 4.14
N HIS A 53 9.60 -8.77 3.61
CA HIS A 53 8.33 -8.99 4.31
C HIS A 53 7.55 -10.13 3.67
N SER A 54 6.69 -10.77 4.46
CA SER A 54 5.72 -11.73 3.95
C SER A 54 4.40 -11.63 4.71
N PHE A 55 3.29 -11.93 4.04
CA PHE A 55 1.95 -11.95 4.61
C PHE A 55 1.11 -13.04 3.94
N LEU A 56 0.04 -13.45 4.63
CA LEU A 56 -0.93 -14.42 4.14
C LEU A 56 -2.05 -13.71 3.39
N ILE A 57 -2.62 -14.40 2.41
CA ILE A 57 -3.82 -13.98 1.69
C ILE A 57 -4.74 -15.20 1.67
N SER A 58 -6.00 -15.02 2.05
CA SER A 58 -7.03 -16.06 2.01
C SER A 58 -8.37 -15.50 1.56
N GLU A 59 -9.28 -16.36 1.12
CA GLU A 59 -10.64 -15.95 0.80
C GLU A 59 -11.58 -16.03 2.02
N PRO A 60 -12.64 -15.21 2.06
CA PRO A 60 -13.71 -15.30 3.05
C PRO A 60 -14.42 -16.66 3.02
N SER A 61 -15.10 -17.00 4.11
CA SER A 61 -15.84 -18.27 4.23
C SER A 61 -16.92 -18.40 3.17
N GLU A 62 -17.59 -17.30 2.81
CA GLU A 62 -18.63 -17.22 1.80
C GLU A 62 -18.11 -17.49 0.38
N LEU A 63 -16.81 -17.30 0.15
CA LEU A 63 -16.12 -17.57 -1.11
C LEU A 63 -15.32 -18.89 -1.06
N GLY A 64 -15.52 -19.71 -0.03
CA GLY A 64 -14.93 -21.04 0.09
C GLY A 64 -13.49 -21.05 0.64
N GLY A 65 -13.03 -19.94 1.23
CA GLY A 65 -11.76 -19.89 1.95
C GLY A 65 -11.91 -20.06 3.46
N PRO A 66 -10.81 -20.23 4.20
CA PRO A 66 -10.85 -20.41 5.66
C PRO A 66 -10.89 -19.09 6.45
N ASP A 67 -10.93 -17.92 5.76
CA ASP A 67 -10.98 -16.58 6.37
C ASP A 67 -9.92 -16.34 7.46
N THR A 68 -8.67 -16.72 7.18
CA THR A 68 -7.55 -16.61 8.14
C THR A 68 -6.70 -15.35 7.96
N SER A 69 -6.94 -14.62 6.87
CA SER A 69 -6.26 -13.39 6.46
C SER A 69 -7.10 -12.66 5.40
N PRO A 70 -6.91 -11.35 5.17
CA PRO A 70 -7.66 -10.62 4.16
C PRO A 70 -7.51 -11.23 2.77
N ASN A 71 -8.54 -11.04 1.95
CA ASN A 71 -8.51 -11.43 0.55
C ASN A 71 -7.70 -10.46 -0.31
N ALA A 72 -7.44 -10.85 -1.55
CA ALA A 72 -6.61 -10.07 -2.45
C ALA A 72 -7.18 -8.66 -2.72
N VAL A 73 -8.50 -8.53 -2.84
CA VAL A 73 -9.18 -7.26 -3.15
C VAL A 73 -9.15 -6.31 -1.95
N GLU A 74 -9.33 -6.83 -0.74
CA GLU A 74 -9.20 -6.08 0.52
C GLU A 74 -7.76 -5.58 0.70
N TYR A 75 -6.76 -6.40 0.37
CA TYR A 75 -5.36 -5.95 0.33
C TYR A 75 -5.14 -4.83 -0.69
N VAL A 76 -5.79 -4.88 -1.85
CA VAL A 76 -5.72 -3.79 -2.85
C VAL A 76 -6.33 -2.50 -2.29
N LEU A 77 -7.52 -2.56 -1.70
CA LEU A 77 -8.17 -1.40 -1.09
C LEU A 77 -7.31 -0.82 0.05
N SER A 78 -6.79 -1.67 0.94
CA SER A 78 -5.92 -1.23 2.04
C SER A 78 -4.63 -0.56 1.51
N ALA A 79 -3.98 -1.17 0.51
CA ALA A 79 -2.78 -0.59 -0.10
C ALA A 79 -3.06 0.76 -0.80
N LEU A 80 -4.21 0.88 -1.47
CA LEU A 80 -4.65 2.13 -2.09
C LEU A 80 -4.91 3.21 -1.04
N GLY A 81 -5.61 2.87 0.04
CA GLY A 81 -5.85 3.79 1.16
C GLY A 81 -4.56 4.29 1.79
N ALA A 82 -3.61 3.39 2.04
CA ALA A 82 -2.29 3.75 2.53
C ALA A 82 -1.51 4.66 1.56
N CYS A 83 -1.65 4.44 0.25
CA CYS A 83 -1.04 5.28 -0.78
C CYS A 83 -1.60 6.72 -0.72
N TYR A 84 -2.92 6.88 -0.66
CA TYR A 84 -3.55 8.20 -0.50
C TYR A 84 -3.15 8.89 0.80
N ALA A 85 -3.16 8.17 1.92
CA ALA A 85 -2.76 8.71 3.22
C ALA A 85 -1.30 9.17 3.20
N THR A 86 -0.41 8.39 2.58
CA THR A 86 1.01 8.73 2.42
C THR A 86 1.17 10.04 1.63
N GLY A 87 0.47 10.17 0.49
CA GLY A 87 0.47 11.39 -0.30
C GLY A 87 -0.04 12.62 0.46
N PHE A 88 -1.09 12.43 1.28
CA PHE A 88 -1.62 13.50 2.13
C PHE A 88 -0.62 13.94 3.19
N VAL A 89 -0.06 12.99 3.96
CA VAL A 89 0.96 13.27 5.00
C VAL A 89 2.18 13.96 4.39
N LEU A 90 2.67 13.47 3.26
CA LEU A 90 3.78 14.06 2.52
C LEU A 90 3.54 15.55 2.22
N ASN A 91 2.37 15.88 1.65
CA ASN A 91 2.03 17.23 1.26
C ASN A 91 1.77 18.15 2.47
N ALA A 92 1.11 17.65 3.51
CA ALA A 92 0.90 18.40 4.75
C ALA A 92 2.23 18.76 5.42
N THR A 93 3.13 17.77 5.57
CA THR A 93 4.48 17.97 6.12
C THR A 93 5.27 19.00 5.30
N LYS A 94 5.28 18.89 3.96
CA LYS A 94 5.95 19.86 3.07
C LYS A 94 5.47 21.29 3.32
N ARG A 95 4.18 21.47 3.59
CA ARG A 95 3.51 22.77 3.81
C ARG A 95 3.54 23.25 5.26
N GLY A 96 4.15 22.50 6.18
CA GLY A 96 4.21 22.89 7.59
C GLY A 96 2.90 22.63 8.37
N VAL A 97 1.98 21.84 7.82
CA VAL A 97 0.67 21.55 8.43
C VAL A 97 0.78 20.32 9.32
N ARG A 98 0.44 20.49 10.61
CA ARG A 98 0.39 19.40 11.60
C ARG A 98 -0.96 18.68 11.53
N ILE A 99 -0.90 17.37 11.29
CA ILE A 99 -2.07 16.47 11.29
C ILE A 99 -2.30 16.02 12.73
N ARG A 100 -3.56 16.12 13.19
CA ARG A 100 -3.97 15.60 14.51
C ARG A 100 -4.52 14.18 14.40
N ASN A 101 -5.33 13.92 13.39
CA ASN A 101 -5.88 12.61 13.07
C ASN A 101 -6.09 12.50 11.55
N LEU A 102 -5.90 11.31 10.99
CA LEU A 102 -6.13 10.99 9.58
C LEU A 102 -6.61 9.54 9.48
N GLU A 103 -7.76 9.35 8.86
CA GLU A 103 -8.32 8.05 8.51
C GLU A 103 -8.82 8.11 7.06
N ILE A 104 -8.69 7.00 6.33
CA ILE A 104 -9.25 6.83 4.99
C ILE A 104 -10.09 5.56 5.00
N ALA A 105 -11.39 5.72 4.80
CA ALA A 105 -12.32 4.64 4.54
C ALA A 105 -12.49 4.48 3.02
N LEU A 106 -12.32 3.27 2.52
CA LEU A 106 -12.51 2.93 1.11
C LEU A 106 -13.49 1.76 1.00
N GLU A 107 -14.33 1.82 -0.02
CA GLU A 107 -15.19 0.75 -0.47
C GLU A 107 -14.99 0.59 -1.98
N GLY A 108 -15.08 -0.64 -2.46
CA GLY A 108 -14.97 -0.95 -3.87
C GLY A 108 -15.81 -2.16 -4.20
N GLU A 109 -16.49 -2.11 -5.34
CA GLU A 109 -17.36 -3.17 -5.82
C GLU A 109 -16.90 -3.65 -7.20
N ILE A 110 -16.99 -4.96 -7.42
CA ILE A 110 -16.77 -5.57 -8.73
C ILE A 110 -18.14 -5.72 -9.39
N ASP A 111 -18.31 -5.10 -10.55
CA ASP A 111 -19.58 -5.06 -11.30
C ASP A 111 -20.19 -6.45 -11.57
N ASN A 112 -19.36 -7.42 -11.96
CA ASN A 112 -19.81 -8.79 -12.17
C ASN A 112 -18.73 -9.82 -11.79
N ILE A 113 -18.86 -10.43 -10.61
CA ILE A 113 -17.94 -11.47 -10.14
C ILE A 113 -17.95 -12.73 -11.02
N LEU A 114 -19.02 -12.97 -11.79
CA LEU A 114 -19.11 -14.15 -12.68
C LEU A 114 -18.04 -14.11 -13.76
N VAL A 115 -17.63 -12.92 -14.21
CA VAL A 115 -16.54 -12.77 -15.19
C VAL A 115 -15.22 -13.32 -14.64
N PHE A 116 -14.94 -13.07 -13.35
CA PHE A 116 -13.78 -13.65 -12.68
C PHE A 116 -13.89 -15.18 -12.56
N LEU A 117 -15.09 -15.69 -12.31
CA LEU A 117 -15.38 -17.12 -12.21
C LEU A 117 -15.45 -17.83 -13.57
N GLY A 118 -15.43 -17.08 -14.68
CA GLY A 118 -15.57 -17.62 -16.03
C GLY A 118 -16.96 -18.17 -16.34
N LEU A 119 -18.01 -17.60 -15.73
CA LEU A 119 -19.41 -18.00 -15.86
C LEU A 119 -20.23 -16.97 -16.65
#